data_AF-A0A1Q9YND9-F1
#
_entry.id   AF-A0A1Q9YND9-F1
#
_cell.length_a   1.000
_cell.length_b   1.000
_cell.length_c   1.000
_cell.angle_alpha   90.00
_cell.angle_beta   90.00
_cell.angle_gamma   90.00
#
_symmetry.space_group_name_H-M   'P 1'
#
loop_
_entity.id
_entity.type
_entity.pdbx_description
1 polymer ?
#
loop_
_entity_poly.entity_id
_entity_poly.type
_entity_poly.pdbx_seq_one_letter_code
_entity_poly.pdbx_strand_id
1 'polypeptide(L)'
;MENNINELIYLYHLRDPEALALLIEAYHPLTASLQSLTPPDMEPEDYRQVADAVLVECLNSWRQDLNLSFSTYYKSVLVNRIRTLGRKWARKQPDPGATFVSLDDVLPDGDRSVHESIEDPRVNVARQVQARYQLDALYQSVCKDRGVQAARVLSMRSMEYTLKEICERTGLSIGRVRYILRDAERQKPDPGYM
;
A
#
# COMPACT_ATOMS: atom_id res chain seq x y z
N MET A 1 8.83 -21.13 45.00
CA MET A 1 8.64 -22.44 44.36
C MET A 1 9.39 -22.38 43.05
N GLU A 2 10.48 -23.13 42.90
CA GLU A 2 11.11 -23.32 41.58
C GLU A 2 10.17 -24.24 40.81
N ASN A 3 9.28 -23.67 40.01
CA ASN A 3 8.41 -24.46 39.16
C ASN A 3 9.29 -25.20 38.16
N ASN A 4 9.24 -26.54 38.18
CA ASN A 4 9.98 -27.36 37.25
C ASN A 4 9.42 -27.11 35.83
N ILE A 5 10.20 -26.41 35.00
CA ILE A 5 9.80 -26.02 33.65
C ILE A 5 9.35 -27.23 32.83
N ASN A 6 10.02 -28.38 32.98
CA ASN A 6 9.66 -29.59 32.23
C ASN A 6 8.29 -30.16 32.66
N GLU A 7 7.95 -30.02 33.94
CA GLU A 7 6.64 -30.43 34.46
C GLU A 7 5.54 -29.51 33.93
N LEU A 8 5.76 -28.19 33.91
CA LEU A 8 4.82 -27.25 33.32
C LEU A 8 4.62 -27.50 31.81
N ILE A 9 5.69 -27.81 31.07
CA ILE A 9 5.60 -28.20 29.66
C ILE A 9 4.76 -29.48 29.51
N TYR A 10 4.97 -30.46 30.38
CA TYR A 10 4.18 -31.69 30.38
C TYR A 10 2.69 -31.41 30.64
N LEU A 11 2.36 -30.59 31.65
CA LEU A 11 0.99 -30.18 31.97
C LEU A 11 0.33 -29.39 30.83
N TYR A 12 1.09 -28.55 30.13
CA TYR A 12 0.62 -27.85 28.93
C TYR A 12 0.15 -28.84 27.86
N HIS A 13 0.91 -29.92 27.61
CA HIS A 13 0.50 -30.96 26.66
C HIS A 13 -0.68 -31.81 27.14
N LEU A 14 -0.87 -31.93 28.45
CA LEU A 14 -2.08 -32.51 29.06
C LEU A 14 -3.30 -31.60 29.03
N ARG A 15 -3.21 -30.40 28.43
CA ARG A 15 -4.28 -29.40 28.34
C ARG A 15 -4.69 -28.84 29.71
N ASP A 16 -3.76 -28.78 30.65
CA ASP A 16 -3.97 -28.04 31.89
C ASP A 16 -4.19 -26.54 31.59
N PRO A 17 -5.26 -25.92 32.14
CA PRO A 17 -5.62 -24.54 31.81
C PRO A 17 -4.66 -23.49 32.39
N GLU A 18 -3.90 -23.82 33.46
CA GLU A 18 -3.02 -22.88 34.17
C GLU A 18 -1.57 -22.97 33.69
N ALA A 19 -1.18 -24.11 33.11
CA ALA A 19 0.20 -24.38 32.70
C ALA A 19 0.79 -23.32 31.76
N LEU A 20 0.01 -22.82 30.79
CA LEU A 20 0.51 -21.79 29.87
C LEU A 20 0.81 -20.47 30.57
N ALA A 21 -0.08 -20.02 31.46
CA ALA A 21 0.12 -18.77 32.20
C ALA A 21 1.37 -18.85 33.09
N LEU A 22 1.55 -19.98 33.79
CA LEU A 22 2.74 -20.23 34.61
C LEU A 22 4.03 -20.30 33.77
N LEU A 23 3.97 -20.87 32.56
CA LEU A 23 5.12 -20.87 31.64
C LEU A 23 5.47 -19.47 31.17
N ILE A 24 4.48 -18.65 30.82
CA ILE A 24 4.69 -17.25 30.42
C ILE A 24 5.38 -16.50 31.58
N GLU A 25 4.83 -16.57 32.79
CA GLU A 25 5.41 -15.96 33.99
C GLU A 25 6.85 -16.42 34.26
N ALA A 26 7.14 -17.72 34.11
CA ALA A 26 8.48 -18.26 34.29
C ALA A 26 9.50 -17.70 33.28
N TYR A 27 9.06 -17.38 32.06
CA TYR A 27 9.93 -16.86 31.00
C TYR A 27 9.98 -15.33 30.90
N HIS A 28 9.11 -14.59 31.61
CA HIS A 28 9.13 -13.11 31.65
C HIS A 28 10.51 -12.49 31.92
N PRO A 29 11.33 -13.00 32.88
CA PRO A 29 12.67 -12.45 33.12
C PRO A 29 13.59 -12.59 31.91
N LEU A 30 13.51 -13.73 31.21
CA LEU A 30 14.29 -13.98 30.01
C LEU A 30 13.86 -13.06 28.86
N THR A 31 12.55 -12.89 28.65
CA THR A 31 12.03 -12.01 27.60
C THR A 31 12.41 -10.56 27.86
N ALA A 32 12.26 -10.08 29.10
CA ALA A 32 12.67 -8.73 29.50
C ALA A 32 14.16 -8.48 29.22
N SER A 33 15.04 -9.45 29.50
CA SER A 33 16.48 -9.32 29.24
C SER A 33 16.85 -9.16 27.76
N LEU A 34 15.97 -9.59 26.86
CA LEU A 34 16.17 -9.54 25.41
C LEU A 34 15.46 -8.35 24.75
N GLN A 35 14.69 -7.56 25.51
CA GLN A 35 13.94 -6.42 24.98
C GLN A 35 14.86 -5.37 24.36
N SER A 36 16.07 -5.18 24.88
CA SER A 36 17.05 -4.23 24.31
C SER A 36 17.48 -4.56 22.88
N LEU A 37 17.18 -5.76 22.38
CA LEU A 37 17.49 -6.20 21.03
C LEU A 37 16.37 -5.89 20.02
N THR A 38 15.22 -5.40 20.47
CA THR A 38 14.07 -5.11 19.60
C THR A 38 14.31 -3.85 18.74
N PRO A 39 13.57 -3.70 17.62
CA PRO A 39 13.56 -2.44 16.89
C PRO A 39 13.17 -1.27 17.81
N PRO A 40 13.70 -0.05 17.58
CA PRO A 40 13.48 1.08 18.48
C PRO A 40 12.03 1.55 18.53
N ASP A 41 11.27 1.37 17.44
CA ASP A 41 9.85 1.76 17.37
C ASP A 41 8.90 0.65 17.86
N MET A 42 9.43 -0.46 18.39
CA MET A 42 8.60 -1.56 18.87
C MET A 42 8.17 -1.30 20.31
N GLU A 43 6.85 -1.17 20.52
CA GLU A 43 6.29 -1.01 21.86
C GLU A 43 6.60 -2.23 22.75
N PRO A 44 6.84 -2.03 24.06
CA PRO A 44 7.11 -3.14 24.99
C PRO A 44 6.02 -4.21 25.01
N GLU A 45 4.76 -3.79 24.87
CA GLU A 45 3.62 -4.70 24.90
C GLU A 45 3.52 -5.55 23.63
N ASP A 46 3.79 -4.95 22.46
CA ASP A 46 3.90 -5.69 21.20
C ASP A 46 5.03 -6.73 21.27
N TYR A 47 6.15 -6.37 21.90
CA TYR A 47 7.26 -7.29 22.10
C TYR A 47 6.89 -8.48 22.98
N ARG A 48 6.17 -8.25 24.08
CA ARG A 48 5.67 -9.32 24.96
C ARG A 48 4.76 -10.27 24.21
N GLN A 49 3.79 -9.75 23.44
CA GLN A 49 2.89 -10.58 22.64
C GLN A 49 3.66 -11.42 21.61
N VAL A 50 4.70 -10.87 20.98
CA VAL A 50 5.57 -11.65 20.09
C VAL A 50 6.30 -12.75 20.85
N ALA A 51 6.83 -12.44 22.04
CA ALA A 51 7.55 -13.42 22.85
C ALA A 51 6.63 -14.58 23.28
N ASP A 52 5.41 -14.28 23.72
CA ASP A 52 4.41 -15.28 24.12
C ASP A 52 3.99 -16.16 22.94
N ALA A 53 3.78 -15.55 21.77
CA ALA A 53 3.50 -16.30 20.54
C ALA A 53 4.65 -17.26 20.19
N VAL A 54 5.90 -16.79 20.26
CA VAL A 54 7.10 -17.63 20.02
C VAL A 54 7.22 -18.73 21.06
N LEU A 55 6.89 -18.47 22.33
CA LEU A 55 6.89 -19.48 23.38
C LEU A 55 5.93 -20.62 23.03
N VAL A 56 4.70 -20.29 22.63
CA VAL A 56 3.69 -21.26 22.18
C VAL A 56 4.15 -22.02 20.93
N GLU A 57 4.75 -21.35 19.94
CA GLU A 57 5.36 -22.00 18.77
C GLU A 57 6.45 -23.01 19.20
N CYS A 58 7.28 -22.63 20.17
CA CYS A 58 8.35 -23.48 20.68
C CYS A 58 7.80 -24.70 21.42
N LEU A 59 6.78 -24.53 22.27
CA LEU A 59 6.14 -25.64 22.98
C LEU A 59 5.61 -26.71 22.01
N ASN A 60 5.10 -26.30 20.85
CA ASN A 60 4.54 -27.22 19.86
C ASN A 60 5.55 -27.81 18.88
N SER A 61 6.77 -27.27 18.80
CA SER A 61 7.81 -27.69 17.84
C SER A 61 9.05 -28.29 18.50
N TRP A 62 9.23 -28.09 19.81
CA TRP A 62 10.40 -28.55 20.52
C TRP A 62 10.46 -30.08 20.55
N ARG A 63 11.68 -30.58 20.35
CA ARG A 63 12.01 -31.99 20.24
C ARG A 63 12.93 -32.39 21.37
N GLN A 64 12.41 -33.19 22.30
CA GLN A 64 13.14 -33.64 23.49
C GLN A 64 14.34 -34.54 23.16
N ASP A 65 14.31 -35.21 22.01
CA ASP A 65 15.36 -36.13 21.55
C ASP A 65 16.67 -35.44 21.15
N LEU A 66 16.66 -34.10 20.99
CA LEU A 66 17.83 -33.33 20.56
C LEU A 66 18.76 -32.92 21.72
N ASN A 67 18.55 -33.45 22.93
CA ASN A 67 19.39 -33.21 24.12
C ASN A 67 19.67 -31.72 24.41
N LEU A 68 18.71 -30.86 24.06
CA LEU A 68 18.78 -29.40 24.21
C LEU A 68 17.68 -28.94 25.17
N SER A 69 18.03 -28.13 26.18
CA SER A 69 17.04 -27.59 27.10
C SER A 69 16.03 -26.69 26.37
N PHE A 70 14.76 -26.75 26.79
CA PHE A 70 13.71 -25.93 26.21
C PHE A 70 14.05 -24.43 26.31
N SER A 71 14.59 -23.97 27.44
CA SER A 71 15.03 -22.58 27.63
C SER A 71 16.06 -22.13 26.59
N THR A 72 17.04 -22.99 26.28
CA THR A 72 18.06 -22.69 25.26
C THR A 72 17.44 -22.63 23.86
N TYR A 73 16.54 -23.58 23.56
CA TYR A 73 15.82 -23.62 22.29
C TYR A 73 14.96 -22.36 22.11
N TYR A 74 14.08 -22.07 23.07
CA TYR A 74 13.22 -20.89 23.06
C TYR A 74 14.01 -19.59 22.90
N LYS A 75 15.07 -19.40 23.70
CA LYS A 75 15.94 -18.22 23.59
C LYS A 75 16.50 -18.04 22.17
N SER A 76 16.95 -19.14 21.54
CA SER A 76 17.53 -19.09 20.20
C SER A 76 16.48 -18.69 19.14
N VAL A 77 15.27 -19.23 19.24
CA VAL A 77 14.15 -18.93 18.33
C VAL A 77 13.70 -17.49 18.51
N LEU A 78 13.56 -17.02 19.76
CA LEU A 78 13.16 -15.65 20.07
C LEU A 78 14.18 -14.63 19.54
N VAL A 79 15.48 -14.85 19.76
CA VAL A 79 16.53 -13.97 19.22
C VAL A 79 16.48 -13.92 17.69
N ASN A 80 16.23 -15.05 17.02
CA ASN A 80 16.08 -15.08 15.57
C ASN A 80 14.82 -14.37 15.08
N ARG A 81 13.72 -14.45 15.84
CA ARG A 81 12.49 -13.70 15.59
C ARG A 81 12.74 -12.19 15.70
N ILE A 82 13.39 -11.74 16.77
CA ILE A 82 13.77 -10.34 16.99
C ILE A 82 14.63 -9.81 15.84
N ARG A 83 15.68 -10.55 15.44
CA ARG A 83 16.52 -10.19 14.28
C ARG A 83 15.73 -10.08 12.99
N THR A 84 14.73 -10.93 12.80
CA THR A 84 13.86 -10.89 11.62
C THR A 84 12.95 -9.66 11.64
N LEU A 85 12.42 -9.28 12.80
CA LEU A 85 11.69 -8.03 12.98
C LEU A 85 12.59 -6.82 12.72
N GLY A 86 13.82 -6.80 13.25
CA GLY A 86 14.82 -5.75 12.97
C GLY A 86 15.10 -5.58 11.48
N ARG A 87 15.28 -6.69 10.74
CA ARG A 87 15.45 -6.64 9.28
C ARG A 87 14.22 -6.12 8.55
N LYS A 88 13.01 -6.48 8.99
CA LYS A 88 11.76 -5.98 8.38
C LYS A 88 11.58 -4.50 8.65
N TRP A 89 11.88 -4.05 9.86
CA TRP A 89 11.86 -2.64 10.23
C TRP A 89 12.87 -1.84 9.41
N ALA A 90 14.13 -2.29 9.33
CA ALA A 90 15.18 -1.63 8.54
C ALA A 90 14.85 -1.56 7.04
N ARG A 91 14.07 -2.50 6.48
CA ARG A 91 13.60 -2.45 5.09
C ARG A 91 12.44 -1.48 4.88
N LYS A 92 11.62 -1.27 5.91
CA LYS A 92 10.60 -0.22 5.91
C LYS A 92 11.22 1.14 6.16
N GLN A 93 12.45 1.17 6.69
CA GLN A 93 13.16 2.41 6.79
C GLN A 93 13.44 2.96 5.38
N PRO A 94 13.10 4.22 5.15
CA PRO A 94 13.36 4.94 3.93
C PRO A 94 14.86 5.24 3.80
N ASP A 95 15.28 5.68 2.61
CA ASP A 95 16.69 5.90 2.31
C ASP A 95 17.39 6.80 3.35
N PRO A 96 18.65 6.50 3.71
CA PRO A 96 19.41 7.31 4.66
C PRO A 96 19.43 8.79 4.24
N GLY A 97 18.82 9.65 5.05
CA GLY A 97 18.72 11.10 4.80
C GLY A 97 17.31 11.61 4.47
N ALA A 98 16.32 10.72 4.31
CA ALA A 98 14.92 11.12 4.19
C ALA A 98 14.34 11.49 5.57
N THR A 99 13.82 12.73 5.69
CA THR A 99 13.11 13.20 6.88
C THR A 99 11.63 12.87 6.76
N PHE A 100 11.06 12.27 7.80
CA PHE A 100 9.63 11.99 7.90
C PHE A 100 8.99 13.09 8.71
N VAL A 101 7.88 13.60 8.19
CA VAL A 101 7.05 14.60 8.86
C VAL A 101 5.66 14.01 8.90
N SER A 102 5.00 14.08 10.05
CA SER A 102 3.60 13.69 10.13
C SER A 102 2.77 14.65 9.29
N LEU A 103 1.78 14.12 8.59
CA LEU A 103 0.81 14.96 7.86
C LEU A 103 -0.02 15.82 8.83
N ASP A 104 -0.10 15.39 10.08
CA ASP A 104 -0.77 16.10 11.17
C ASP A 104 0.15 17.10 11.89
N ASP A 105 1.45 17.16 11.55
CA ASP A 105 2.35 18.15 12.14
C ASP A 105 1.91 19.56 11.75
N VAL A 106 1.99 20.49 12.70
CA VAL A 106 1.64 21.90 12.48
C VAL A 106 2.84 22.61 11.88
N LEU A 107 2.62 23.35 10.78
CA LEU A 107 3.66 24.17 10.17
C LEU A 107 4.10 25.30 11.12
N PRO A 108 5.31 25.88 10.93
CA PRO A 108 5.82 26.96 11.79
C PRO A 108 4.89 28.17 11.91
N ASP A 109 4.03 28.37 10.90
CA ASP A 109 3.07 29.48 10.80
C ASP A 109 1.80 29.25 11.66
N GLY A 110 1.70 28.12 12.37
CA GLY A 110 0.74 27.88 13.46
C GLY A 110 -0.70 27.56 13.06
N ASP A 111 -1.12 27.94 11.85
CA ASP A 111 -2.52 27.89 11.44
C ASP A 111 -2.90 26.68 10.57
N ARG A 112 -1.91 25.94 10.05
CA ARG A 112 -2.13 24.84 9.09
C ARG A 112 -1.26 23.64 9.40
N SER A 113 -1.84 22.47 9.19
CA SER A 113 -1.11 21.20 9.22
C SER A 113 -0.40 20.94 7.89
N VAL A 114 0.60 20.04 7.89
CA VAL A 114 1.38 19.71 6.69
C VAL A 114 0.48 19.19 5.56
N HIS A 115 -0.56 18.40 5.86
CA HIS A 115 -1.45 17.87 4.82
C HIS A 115 -2.18 18.97 4.03
N GLU A 116 -2.54 20.08 4.68
CA GLU A 116 -3.24 21.21 4.04
C GLU A 116 -2.35 21.97 3.06
N SER A 117 -1.03 21.83 3.19
CA SER A 117 -0.06 22.45 2.29
C SER A 117 0.27 21.60 1.05
N ILE A 118 -0.20 20.35 1.00
CA ILE A 118 0.04 19.45 -0.13
C ILE A 118 -1.06 19.65 -1.17
N GLU A 119 -0.71 20.25 -2.31
CA GLU A 119 -1.64 20.39 -3.43
C GLU A 119 -1.97 19.03 -4.07
N ASP A 120 -3.25 18.80 -4.41
CA ASP A 120 -3.63 17.62 -5.19
C ASP A 120 -3.31 17.85 -6.68
N PRO A 121 -2.34 17.11 -7.26
CA PRO A 121 -1.96 17.28 -8.66
C PRO A 121 -3.10 16.92 -9.65
N ARG A 122 -4.17 16.25 -9.19
CA ARG A 122 -5.34 15.88 -9.99
C ARG A 122 -6.33 17.02 -10.15
N VAL A 123 -6.30 18.03 -9.26
CA VAL A 123 -7.23 19.16 -9.26
C VAL A 123 -6.57 20.38 -9.90
N ASN A 124 -6.00 20.22 -11.09
CA ASN A 124 -5.52 21.37 -11.86
C ASN A 124 -6.65 21.95 -12.71
N VAL A 125 -7.41 22.88 -12.12
CA VAL A 125 -8.53 23.57 -12.77
C VAL A 125 -8.10 24.24 -14.07
N ALA A 126 -6.89 24.81 -14.13
CA ALA A 126 -6.36 25.44 -15.33
C ALA A 126 -6.21 24.43 -16.48
N ARG A 127 -5.72 23.22 -16.21
CA ARG A 127 -5.64 22.13 -17.20
C ARG A 127 -7.02 21.69 -17.67
N GLN A 128 -8.00 21.60 -16.77
CA GLN A 128 -9.38 21.23 -17.13
C GLN A 128 -10.02 22.29 -18.04
N VAL A 129 -9.84 23.57 -17.71
CA VAL A 129 -10.32 24.71 -18.53
C VAL A 129 -9.62 24.72 -19.88
N GLN A 130 -8.31 24.53 -19.92
CA GLN A 130 -7.54 24.47 -21.18
C GLN A 130 -7.98 23.31 -22.08
N ALA A 131 -8.18 22.12 -21.50
CA ALA A 131 -8.69 20.97 -22.24
C ALA A 131 -10.09 21.25 -22.82
N ARG A 132 -10.94 21.97 -22.08
CA ARG A 132 -12.27 22.37 -22.57
C ARG A 132 -12.17 23.33 -23.76
N TYR A 133 -11.34 24.37 -23.66
CA TYR A 133 -11.11 25.30 -24.76
C TYR A 133 -10.58 24.61 -26.02
N GLN A 134 -9.63 23.67 -25.87
CA GLN A 134 -9.10 22.90 -26.99
C GLN A 134 -10.19 22.05 -27.66
N LEU A 135 -11.04 21.40 -26.86
CA LEU A 135 -12.15 20.57 -27.37
C LEU A 135 -13.17 21.44 -28.12
N ASP A 136 -13.56 22.57 -27.56
CA ASP A 136 -14.52 23.49 -28.19
C ASP A 136 -13.95 24.08 -29.49
N ALA A 137 -12.65 24.41 -29.55
CA ALA A 137 -11.98 24.87 -30.78
C ALA A 137 -11.91 23.78 -31.87
N LEU A 138 -11.64 22.53 -31.48
CA LEU A 138 -11.60 21.37 -32.39
C LEU A 138 -13.01 21.07 -32.93
N TYR A 139 -14.03 21.20 -32.08
CA TYR A 139 -15.42 21.06 -32.51
C TYR A 139 -15.81 22.18 -33.48
N GLN A 140 -15.47 23.43 -33.20
CA GLN A 140 -15.78 24.57 -34.08
C GLN A 140 -15.09 24.46 -35.44
N SER A 141 -13.81 24.11 -35.49
CA SER A 141 -13.06 23.94 -36.75
C SER A 141 -13.64 22.84 -37.63
N VAL A 142 -13.89 21.65 -37.07
CA VAL A 142 -14.44 20.53 -37.86
C VAL A 142 -15.90 20.77 -38.27
N CYS A 143 -16.71 21.43 -37.43
CA CYS A 143 -18.11 21.71 -37.73
C CYS A 143 -18.30 22.85 -38.75
N LYS A 144 -17.42 23.86 -38.75
CA LYS A 144 -17.50 24.99 -39.68
C LYS A 144 -17.28 24.57 -41.13
N ASP A 145 -16.36 23.64 -41.36
CA ASP A 145 -15.98 23.21 -42.72
C ASP A 145 -16.85 22.08 -43.28
N ARG A 146 -17.51 21.27 -42.43
CA ARG A 146 -18.18 20.03 -42.84
C ARG A 146 -19.61 19.87 -42.30
N GLY A 147 -20.10 20.85 -41.56
CA GLY A 147 -21.47 20.92 -41.07
C GLY A 147 -21.81 19.90 -39.97
N VAL A 148 -23.11 19.78 -39.70
CA VAL A 148 -23.70 19.00 -38.59
C VAL A 148 -23.35 17.50 -38.64
N GLN A 149 -23.08 16.95 -39.82
CA GLN A 149 -22.77 15.52 -39.96
C GLN A 149 -21.39 15.16 -39.42
N ALA A 150 -20.38 16.03 -39.56
CA ALA A 150 -19.05 15.79 -39.02
C ALA A 150 -19.05 15.85 -37.48
N ALA A 151 -19.82 16.78 -36.93
CA ALA A 151 -20.08 16.90 -35.49
C ALA A 151 -20.63 15.60 -34.89
N ARG A 152 -21.63 15.03 -35.57
CA ARG A 152 -22.30 13.79 -35.16
C ARG A 152 -21.34 12.59 -35.21
N VAL A 153 -20.52 12.49 -36.26
CA VAL A 153 -19.48 11.44 -36.38
C VAL A 153 -18.46 11.54 -35.24
N LEU A 154 -17.98 12.74 -34.92
CA LEU A 154 -17.02 12.95 -33.84
C LEU A 154 -17.60 12.61 -32.46
N SER A 155 -18.84 13.05 -32.18
CA SER A 155 -19.54 12.76 -30.93
C SER A 155 -19.79 11.26 -30.73
N MET A 156 -20.19 10.53 -31.79
CA MET A 156 -20.32 9.08 -31.70
C MET A 156 -18.97 8.39 -31.56
N ARG A 157 -17.91 8.92 -32.16
CA ARG A 157 -16.57 8.36 -31.96
C ARG A 157 -16.06 8.57 -30.53
N SER A 158 -16.36 9.70 -29.89
CA SER A 158 -16.00 9.94 -28.48
C SER A 158 -16.80 9.08 -27.50
N MET A 159 -17.99 8.63 -27.90
CA MET A 159 -18.79 7.63 -27.16
C MET A 159 -18.40 6.19 -27.50
N GLU A 160 -17.23 5.98 -28.12
CA GLU A 160 -16.66 4.68 -28.44
C GLU A 160 -17.45 3.80 -29.43
N TYR A 161 -18.42 4.36 -30.16
CA TYR A 161 -19.09 3.62 -31.22
C TYR A 161 -18.10 3.15 -32.30
N THR A 162 -18.37 1.95 -32.82
CA THR A 162 -17.58 1.36 -33.90
C THR A 162 -17.83 2.10 -35.23
N LEU A 163 -16.86 2.02 -36.15
CA LEU A 163 -17.02 2.64 -37.48
C LEU A 163 -18.27 2.12 -38.21
N LYS A 164 -18.61 0.85 -38.00
CA LYS A 164 -19.79 0.23 -38.60
C LYS A 164 -21.08 0.87 -38.08
N GLU A 165 -21.23 0.99 -36.75
CA GLU A 165 -22.39 1.63 -36.12
C GLU A 165 -22.50 3.11 -36.48
N ILE A 166 -21.37 3.81 -36.58
CA ILE A 166 -21.36 5.21 -37.02
C ILE A 166 -21.89 5.33 -38.45
N CYS A 167 -21.47 4.46 -39.37
CA CYS A 167 -21.97 4.46 -40.75
C CYS A 167 -23.48 4.17 -40.80
N GLU A 168 -23.94 3.16 -40.05
CA GLU A 168 -25.36 2.79 -39.97
C GLU A 168 -26.23 3.92 -39.41
N ARG A 169 -25.77 4.64 -38.38
CA ARG A 169 -26.52 5.73 -37.74
C ARG A 169 -26.44 7.08 -38.45
N THR A 170 -25.40 7.29 -39.27
CA THR A 170 -25.22 8.55 -40.03
C THR A 170 -25.63 8.46 -41.49
N GLY A 171 -25.76 7.25 -42.04
CA GLY A 171 -25.94 7.02 -43.48
C GLY A 171 -24.69 7.33 -44.31
N LEU A 172 -23.53 7.51 -43.68
CA LEU A 172 -22.28 7.83 -44.38
C LEU A 172 -21.53 6.56 -44.79
N SER A 173 -20.80 6.65 -45.90
CA SER A 173 -19.88 5.59 -46.28
C SER A 173 -18.68 5.52 -45.34
N ILE A 174 -18.12 4.32 -45.18
CA ILE A 174 -16.97 4.09 -44.29
C ILE A 174 -15.75 4.94 -44.67
N GLY A 175 -15.57 5.23 -45.96
CA GLY A 175 -14.51 6.11 -46.47
C GLY A 175 -14.70 7.56 -46.02
N ARG A 176 -15.95 8.04 -46.04
CA ARG A 176 -16.29 9.41 -45.59
C ARG A 176 -16.12 9.57 -44.08
N VAL A 177 -16.53 8.58 -43.30
CA VAL A 177 -16.31 8.55 -41.84
C VAL A 177 -14.82 8.58 -41.51
N ARG A 178 -14.01 7.72 -42.15
CA ARG A 178 -12.55 7.72 -41.96
C ARG A 178 -11.91 9.04 -42.36
N TYR A 179 -12.38 9.66 -43.44
CA TYR A 179 -11.88 10.96 -43.88
C TYR A 179 -12.20 12.08 -42.89
N ILE A 180 -13.34 12.04 -42.21
CA ILE A 180 -13.69 12.99 -41.13
C ILE A 180 -12.79 12.79 -39.91
N LEU A 181 -12.57 11.54 -39.49
CA LEU A 181 -11.72 11.24 -38.34
C LEU A 181 -10.25 11.59 -38.58
N ARG A 182 -9.71 11.24 -39.76
CA ARG A 182 -8.31 11.55 -40.13
C ARG A 182 -8.06 13.06 -40.22
N ASP A 183 -9.07 13.84 -40.59
CA ASP A 183 -8.96 15.30 -40.65
C ASP A 183 -8.92 15.92 -39.24
N ALA A 184 -9.77 15.44 -38.33
CA ALA A 184 -9.74 15.84 -36.93
C ALA A 184 -8.40 15.48 -36.26
N GLU A 185 -7.78 14.36 -36.65
CA GLU A 185 -6.44 13.99 -36.18
C GLU A 185 -5.33 14.94 -36.67
N ARG A 186 -5.45 15.49 -37.88
CA ARG A 186 -4.49 16.46 -38.45
C ARG A 186 -4.59 17.84 -37.84
N GLN A 187 -5.76 18.18 -37.29
CA GLN A 187 -6.01 19.47 -36.65
C GLN A 187 -5.71 19.47 -35.14
N LYS A 188 -5.24 18.33 -34.57
CA LYS A 188 -4.78 18.30 -33.19
C LYS A 188 -3.56 19.21 -33.02
N PRO A 189 -3.57 20.15 -32.06
CA PRO A 189 -2.37 20.90 -31.74
C PRO A 189 -1.27 19.96 -31.22
N ASP A 190 -0.03 20.25 -31.59
CA ASP A 190 1.16 19.49 -31.20
C ASP A 190 1.23 19.40 -29.65
N PRO A 191 1.47 18.22 -29.06
CA PRO A 191 1.62 18.07 -27.61
C PRO A 191 2.92 18.71 -27.06
N GLY A 192 3.73 19.34 -27.90
CA GLY A 192 5.07 19.87 -27.58
C GLY A 192 5.13 21.22 -26.87
N TYR A 193 4.00 21.79 -26.45
CA TYR A 193 3.96 22.89 -25.49
C TYR A 193 3.17 22.44 -24.25
N MET A 194 3.80 21.60 -23.45
CA MET A 194 3.41 21.25 -22.08
C MET A 194 4.48 21.69 -21.10
#